data_AF-A0A535AW36-F1
#
_entry.id   AF-A0A535AW36-F1
#
_cell.length_a   1.000
_cell.length_b   1.000
_cell.length_c   1.000
_cell.angle_alpha   90.00
_cell.angle_beta   90.00
_cell.angle_gamma   90.00
#
_symmetry.space_group_name_H-M   'P 1'
#
loop_
_entity.id
_entity.type
_entity.pdbx_description
1 polymer ?
#
loop_
_entity_poly.entity_id
_entity_poly.type
_entity_poly.pdbx_seq_one_letter_code
_entity_poly.pdbx_strand_id
1 'polypeptide(L)'
;MRVAGMIETNQATSGGAESVGPPLVSCIMPTRNRRAFVRQAIWYFLRQDYPAKELIVLDDGDDPVADLIPKDERIRYERLPARLSLGAKRNRACELSRGTLIAHWDD
;
A
#
# COMPACT_ATOMS: atom_id res chain seq x y z
N MET A 1 66.93 -16.64 10.13
CA MET A 1 65.73 -16.96 9.32
C MET A 1 64.52 -16.83 10.24
N ARG A 2 63.83 -15.68 10.21
CA ARG A 2 62.70 -15.37 11.11
C ARG A 2 61.41 -15.90 10.48
N VAL A 3 60.71 -16.78 11.18
CA VAL A 3 59.32 -17.13 10.88
C VAL A 3 58.45 -16.29 11.81
N ALA A 4 57.81 -15.27 11.26
CA ALA A 4 56.73 -14.53 11.92
C ALA A 4 55.54 -14.58 10.96
N GLY A 5 54.70 -15.60 11.10
CA GLY A 5 53.42 -15.72 10.43
C GLY A 5 52.38 -14.96 11.24
N MET A 6 51.78 -13.97 10.59
CA MET A 6 50.72 -13.07 11.05
C MET A 6 49.53 -13.83 11.63
N ILE A 7 49.03 -13.36 12.77
CA ILE A 7 47.67 -13.63 13.26
C ILE A 7 46.73 -12.83 12.36
N GLU A 8 45.90 -13.49 11.56
CA GLU A 8 44.76 -12.85 10.91
C GLU A 8 43.67 -12.61 11.96
N THR A 9 43.64 -11.41 12.51
CA THR A 9 42.52 -10.92 13.31
C THR A 9 41.33 -10.68 12.38
N ASN A 10 40.35 -11.58 12.47
CA ASN A 10 39.05 -11.47 11.82
C ASN A 10 38.37 -10.16 12.27
N GLN A 11 38.39 -9.16 11.40
CA GLN A 11 37.64 -7.92 11.57
C GLN A 11 36.15 -8.28 11.46
N ALA A 12 35.47 -8.32 12.61
CA ALA A 12 34.03 -8.41 12.67
C ALA A 12 33.44 -7.19 11.94
N THR A 13 32.86 -7.41 10.76
CA THR A 13 32.01 -6.43 10.10
C THR A 13 30.79 -6.22 10.99
N SER A 14 30.79 -5.11 11.74
CA SER A 14 29.61 -4.61 12.44
C SER A 14 28.58 -4.18 11.39
N GLY A 15 27.74 -5.13 10.95
CA GLY A 15 26.56 -4.83 10.15
C GLY A 15 25.57 -4.05 11.01
N GLY A 16 25.64 -2.72 10.93
CA GLY A 16 24.59 -1.86 11.44
C GLY A 16 23.29 -2.26 10.75
N ALA A 17 22.33 -2.78 11.50
CA ALA A 17 20.99 -2.98 10.99
C ALA A 17 20.41 -1.59 10.70
N GLU A 18 20.44 -1.17 9.43
CA GLU A 18 19.64 -0.06 8.93
C GLU A 18 18.22 -0.26 9.46
N SER A 19 17.70 0.71 10.22
CA SER A 19 16.31 0.67 10.69
C SER A 19 15.40 0.94 9.50
N VAL A 20 15.16 -0.09 8.69
CA VAL A 20 14.17 -0.05 7.62
C VAL A 20 12.82 0.20 8.29
N GLY A 21 12.20 1.33 7.98
CA GLY A 21 10.85 1.64 8.47
C GLY A 21 9.86 0.54 8.10
N PRO A 22 8.66 0.52 8.71
CA PRO A 22 7.66 -0.49 8.40
C PRO A 22 7.35 -0.50 6.89
N PRO A 23 7.18 -1.68 6.26
CA PRO A 23 6.90 -1.77 4.83
C PRO A 23 5.58 -1.06 4.48
N LEU A 24 5.52 -0.43 3.31
CA LEU A 24 4.28 0.19 2.83
C LEU A 24 3.25 -0.89 2.49
N VAL A 25 2.07 -0.79 3.11
CA VAL A 25 0.89 -1.60 2.79
C VAL A 25 -0.02 -0.80 1.86
N SER A 26 -0.28 -1.34 0.68
CA SER A 26 -1.25 -0.78 -0.27
C SER A 26 -2.60 -1.46 -0.09
N CYS A 27 -3.55 -0.73 0.49
CA CYS A 27 -4.93 -1.14 0.59
C CYS A 27 -5.64 -0.87 -0.75
N ILE A 28 -6.25 -1.89 -1.35
CA ILE A 28 -6.97 -1.76 -2.63
C ILE A 28 -8.48 -1.88 -2.41
N MET A 29 -9.25 -0.91 -2.89
CA MET A 29 -10.69 -0.81 -2.73
C MET A 29 -11.39 -0.67 -4.09
N PRO A 30 -11.64 -1.78 -4.79
CA PRO A 30 -12.51 -1.78 -5.95
C PRO A 30 -13.98 -1.57 -5.51
N THR A 31 -14.59 -0.47 -5.92
CA THR A 31 -15.99 -0.13 -5.58
C THR A 31 -16.88 -0.06 -6.82
N ARG A 32 -18.20 -0.14 -6.61
CA ARG A 32 -19.22 0.13 -7.62
C ARG A 32 -20.59 0.39 -6.98
N ASN A 33 -21.13 1.60 -7.13
CA ASN A 33 -22.48 1.98 -6.66
C ASN A 33 -22.74 1.61 -5.18
N ARG A 34 -21.72 1.76 -4.33
CA ARG A 34 -21.72 1.39 -2.91
C ARG A 34 -21.33 2.56 -2.00
N ARG A 35 -21.86 3.74 -2.29
CA ARG A 35 -21.55 5.01 -1.59
C ARG A 35 -21.53 4.91 -0.06
N ALA A 36 -22.54 4.23 0.52
CA ALA A 36 -22.68 4.11 1.97
C ALA A 36 -21.47 3.40 2.60
N PHE A 37 -21.02 2.34 1.95
CA PHE A 37 -19.92 1.50 2.37
C PHE A 37 -18.56 2.16 2.15
N VAL A 38 -18.38 2.88 1.03
CA VAL A 38 -17.13 3.61 0.75
C VAL A 38 -16.76 4.61 1.85
N ARG A 39 -17.74 5.38 2.35
CA ARG A 39 -17.50 6.30 3.49
C ARG A 39 -16.98 5.56 4.72
N GLN A 40 -17.60 4.43 5.04
CA GLN A 40 -17.25 3.64 6.21
C GLN A 40 -15.88 2.96 6.05
N ALA A 41 -15.58 2.41 4.88
CA ALA A 41 -14.28 1.82 4.57
C ALA A 41 -13.14 2.85 4.66
N ILE A 42 -13.34 4.08 4.14
CA ILE A 42 -12.37 5.17 4.27
C ILE A 42 -12.18 5.56 5.74
N TRP A 43 -13.28 5.66 6.50
CA TRP A 43 -13.21 5.96 7.93
C TRP A 43 -12.40 4.90 8.71
N TYR A 44 -12.60 3.61 8.39
CA TYR A 44 -11.78 2.55 8.96
C TYR A 44 -10.31 2.64 8.56
N PHE A 45 -10.02 2.95 7.29
CA PHE A 45 -8.64 3.08 6.81
C PHE A 45 -7.90 4.18 7.57
N LEU A 46 -8.53 5.35 7.71
CA LEU A 46 -7.94 6.50 8.41
C LEU A 46 -7.61 6.20 9.87
N ARG A 47 -8.39 5.33 10.52
CA ARG A 47 -8.24 4.95 11.94
C ARG A 47 -7.18 3.91 12.23
N GLN A 48 -6.59 3.26 11.22
CA GLN A 48 -5.51 2.29 11.48
C GLN A 48 -4.30 3.02 12.08
N ASP A 49 -3.66 2.40 13.06
CA ASP A 49 -2.45 2.88 13.73
C ASP A 49 -1.16 2.52 12.98
N TYR A 50 -1.24 1.67 11.95
CA TYR A 50 -0.11 1.39 11.07
C TYR A 50 0.29 2.63 10.25
N PRO A 51 1.55 3.08 10.32
CA PRO A 51 1.95 4.37 9.76
C PRO A 51 2.20 4.34 8.25
N ALA A 52 2.72 3.23 7.71
CA ALA A 52 3.11 3.09 6.32
C ALA A 52 1.98 2.44 5.50
N LYS A 53 0.92 3.20 5.22
CA LYS A 53 -0.24 2.71 4.46
C LYS A 53 -0.69 3.71 3.41
N GLU A 54 -1.20 3.18 2.30
CA GLU A 54 -1.96 3.94 1.30
C GLU A 54 -3.28 3.22 0.99
N LEU A 55 -4.25 3.96 0.46
CA LEU A 55 -5.52 3.43 -0.03
C LEU A 55 -5.71 3.82 -1.49
N ILE A 56 -6.02 2.84 -2.33
CA ILE A 56 -6.31 3.02 -3.75
C ILE A 56 -7.76 2.64 -3.98
N VAL A 57 -8.58 3.64 -4.30
CA VAL A 57 -10.00 3.49 -4.57
C VAL A 57 -10.21 3.46 -6.08
N LEU A 58 -10.69 2.32 -6.59
CA LEU A 58 -11.05 2.17 -8.01
C LEU A 58 -12.56 2.12 -8.16
N ASP A 59 -13.11 3.11 -8.85
CA ASP A 59 -14.54 3.27 -9.02
C ASP A 59 -14.92 3.14 -10.50
N ASP A 60 -15.81 2.20 -10.80
CA ASP A 60 -16.41 2.03 -12.13
C ASP A 60 -17.96 2.10 -12.08
N GLY A 61 -18.50 2.70 -11.01
CA GLY A 61 -19.94 2.84 -10.81
C GLY A 61 -20.55 3.96 -11.64
N ASP A 62 -21.84 3.83 -11.95
CA ASP A 62 -22.62 4.92 -12.57
C ASP A 62 -22.82 6.09 -11.60
N ASP A 63 -22.66 5.84 -10.29
CA ASP A 63 -22.75 6.79 -9.20
C ASP A 63 -21.36 7.03 -8.56
N PRO A 64 -20.58 8.02 -9.03
CA PRO A 64 -19.19 8.24 -8.63
C PRO A 64 -19.04 8.59 -7.16
N VAL A 65 -18.04 8.00 -6.48
CA VAL A 65 -17.77 8.27 -5.06
C VAL A 65 -16.69 9.32 -4.81
N ALA A 66 -16.29 10.08 -5.83
CA ALA A 66 -15.20 11.07 -5.75
C ALA A 66 -15.41 12.12 -4.65
N ASP A 67 -16.66 12.56 -4.43
CA ASP A 67 -17.04 13.52 -3.39
C ASP A 67 -16.93 12.96 -1.96
N LEU A 68 -16.82 11.63 -1.82
CA LEU A 68 -16.64 10.96 -0.53
C LEU A 68 -15.16 10.82 -0.15
N ILE A 69 -14.24 11.10 -1.07
CA ILE A 69 -12.80 10.96 -0.87
C ILE A 69 -12.28 12.20 -0.13
N PRO A 70 -11.74 12.06 1.10
CA PRO A 70 -11.21 13.20 1.83
C PRO A 70 -9.89 13.65 1.21
N LYS A 71 -9.49 14.90 1.51
CA LYS A 71 -8.16 15.40 1.17
C LYS A 71 -7.13 14.77 2.11
N ASP A 72 -6.65 13.58 1.75
CA ASP A 72 -5.57 12.85 2.43
C ASP A 72 -4.62 12.30 1.38
N GLU A 73 -3.33 12.64 1.49
CA GLU A 73 -2.29 12.25 0.54
C GLU A 73 -2.04 10.73 0.46
N ARG A 74 -2.49 9.98 1.46
CA ARG A 74 -2.42 8.52 1.48
C ARG A 74 -3.58 7.87 0.72
N ILE A 75 -4.61 8.62 0.34
CA ILE A 75 -5.78 8.10 -0.36
C ILE A 75 -5.77 8.59 -1.80
N ARG A 76 -5.75 7.65 -2.74
CA ARG A 76 -5.79 7.89 -4.17
C ARG A 76 -7.08 7.35 -4.74
N TYR A 77 -7.76 8.16 -5.55
CA TYR A 77 -8.98 7.78 -6.24
C TYR A 77 -8.73 7.78 -7.75
N GLU A 78 -9.11 6.69 -8.42
CA GLU A 78 -9.10 6.58 -9.88
C GLU A 78 -10.48 6.14 -10.35
N ARG A 79 -11.12 7.02 -11.13
CA ARG A 79 -12.35 6.74 -11.84
C ARG A 79 -12.02 5.98 -13.12
N LEU A 80 -12.60 4.80 -13.27
CA LEU A 80 -12.44 4.00 -14.47
C LEU A 80 -13.47 4.41 -15.53
N PRO A 81 -13.07 4.45 -16.82
CA PRO A 81 -13.95 4.89 -17.90
C PRO A 81 -15.01 3.85 -18.27
N ALA A 82 -14.82 2.59 -17.89
CA ALA A 82 -15.73 1.49 -18.17
C ALA A 82 -15.74 0.49 -17.02
N ARG A 83 -16.84 -0.25 -16.94
CA ARG A 83 -16.98 -1.35 -15.99
C ARG A 83 -15.96 -2.44 -16.29
N LEU A 84 -15.21 -2.84 -15.27
CA LEU A 84 -14.25 -3.92 -15.35
C LEU A 84 -14.73 -5.12 -14.52
N SER A 85 -14.21 -6.30 -14.84
CA SER A 85 -14.34 -7.45 -13.95
C SER A 85 -13.64 -7.17 -12.62
N LEU A 86 -14.07 -7.80 -11.53
CA LEU A 86 -13.43 -7.61 -10.22
C LEU A 86 -11.94 -7.96 -10.26
N GLY A 87 -11.57 -9.03 -10.98
CA GLY A 87 -10.16 -9.41 -11.17
C GLY A 87 -9.37 -8.35 -11.92
N ALA A 88 -9.91 -7.80 -13.01
CA ALA A 88 -9.26 -6.72 -13.75
C ALA A 88 -9.09 -5.45 -12.90
N LYS A 89 -10.09 -5.11 -12.06
CA LYS A 89 -9.95 -4.00 -11.10
C LYS A 89 -8.86 -4.26 -10.07
N ARG A 90 -8.80 -5.47 -9.50
CA ARG A 90 -7.75 -5.84 -8.55
C ARG A 90 -6.36 -5.77 -9.19
N ASN A 91 -6.20 -6.28 -10.40
CA ASN A 91 -4.93 -6.18 -11.14
C ASN A 91 -4.53 -4.72 -11.36
N ARG A 92 -5.47 -3.88 -11.82
CA ARG A 92 -5.23 -2.44 -11.98
C ARG A 92 -4.85 -1.76 -10.67
N ALA A 93 -5.51 -2.11 -9.57
CA ALA A 93 -5.18 -1.57 -8.26
C ALA A 93 -3.77 -1.97 -7.82
N CYS A 94 -3.38 -3.23 -8.05
CA CYS A 94 -2.02 -3.70 -7.80
C CYS A 94 -0.97 -2.98 -8.65
N GLU A 95 -1.26 -2.66 -9.92
CA GLU A 95 -0.35 -1.86 -10.77
C GLU A 95 -0.15 -0.44 -10.23
N LEU A 96 -1.17 0.13 -9.58
CA LEU A 96 -1.12 1.47 -8.99
C LEU A 96 -0.48 1.49 -7.60
N SER A 97 -0.39 0.34 -6.93
CA SER A 97 0.21 0.17 -5.60
C SER A 97 1.69 0.50 -5.61
N ARG A 98 2.12 1.29 -4.61
CA ARG A 98 3.53 1.57 -4.33
C ARG A 98 4.14 0.57 -3.34
N GLY A 99 3.31 -0.05 -2.50
CA GLY A 99 3.72 -1.06 -1.54
C GLY A 99 3.85 -2.44 -2.17
N THR A 100 4.74 -3.25 -1.61
CA THR A 100 4.88 -4.67 -1.97
C THR A 100 3.88 -5.57 -1.23
N LEU A 101 3.28 -5.05 -0.16
CA LEU A 101 2.23 -5.72 0.61
C LEU A 101 0.87 -5.20 0.15
N ILE A 102 0.02 -6.10 -0.33
CA ILE A 102 -1.34 -5.77 -0.78
C ILE A 102 -2.35 -6.24 0.26
N ALA A 103 -3.22 -5.33 0.70
CA ALA A 103 -4.37 -5.63 1.52
C ALA A 103 -5.65 -5.38 0.74
N HIS A 104 -6.55 -6.36 0.68
CA HIS A 104 -7.88 -6.14 0.12
C HIS A 104 -8.70 -5.33 1.12
N TRP A 105 -9.14 -4.15 0.70
CA TRP A 105 -9.89 -3.20 1.51
C TRP A 105 -11.22 -2.94 0.82
N ASP A 106 -12.10 -3.94 0.83
CA ASP A 106 -13.39 -3.85 0.17
C ASP A 106 -14.37 -2.94 0.95
N ASP A 107 -15.37 -2.41 0.25
CA ASP A 107 -16.45 -1.59 0.80
C ASP A 107 -17.55 -2.43 1.46
#